data_AF-A0A1T3M9P3-F1
#
_entry.id   AF-A0A1T3M9P3-F1
#
_cell.length_a   1.000
_cell.length_b   1.000
_cell.length_c   1.000
_cell.angle_alpha   90.00
_cell.angle_beta   90.00
_cell.angle_gamma   90.00
#
_symmetry.space_group_name_H-M   'P 1'
#
loop_
_entity.id
_entity.type
_entity.pdbx_description
1 polymer ?
#
loop_
_entity_poly.entity_id
_entity_poly.type
_entity_poly.pdbx_seq_one_letter_code
_entity_poly.pdbx_strand_id
1 'polypeptide(L)'
;MIAEEKETETMFSTVNQLLSPKPMLLETGVKRLDNGMLQISVRTDLHGCKSRMLDWWFKYFETTEHLKWWHPHDHVSHGGWDSLWVKNKCYIGATIRATESLGDIPPLPAIIKFHDPAEIFNPVLLDQAYENEDVGAVVYARIGFGEHAPVDQNGDPVDGYMFHVSRDTPFGCVLRSQFYLGATVANTPNPLTEEIGLGLMQHCYSEFTYLSRFLASIYYAENQDGDKAPLPW
;
A
#
# COMPACT_ATOMS: atom_id res chain seq x y z
N MET A 1 11.35 -6.69 -21.77
CA MET A 1 12.25 -5.53 -21.61
C MET A 1 11.73 -4.30 -22.36
N ILE A 2 12.12 -3.95 -23.60
CA ILE A 2 11.72 -2.65 -24.20
C ILE A 2 10.20 -2.44 -24.35
N ALA A 3 9.43 -3.47 -24.73
CA ALA A 3 7.97 -3.32 -24.87
C ALA A 3 7.23 -3.25 -23.52
N GLU A 4 7.75 -3.99 -22.54
CA GLU A 4 7.21 -4.11 -21.17
C GLU A 4 7.51 -2.86 -20.33
N GLU A 5 8.71 -2.28 -20.48
CA GLU A 5 9.05 -0.96 -19.94
C GLU A 5 8.15 0.13 -20.53
N LYS A 6 7.86 0.09 -21.83
CA LYS A 6 7.06 1.12 -22.52
C LYS A 6 5.57 1.05 -22.16
N GLU A 7 5.01 -0.15 -21.98
CA GLU A 7 3.63 -0.33 -21.49
C GLU A 7 3.49 0.11 -20.03
N THR A 8 4.49 -0.20 -19.19
CA THR A 8 4.56 0.23 -17.80
C THR A 8 4.63 1.77 -17.70
N GLU A 9 5.45 2.40 -18.54
CA GLU A 9 5.61 3.87 -18.62
C GLU A 9 4.30 4.58 -18.99
N THR A 10 3.49 4.02 -19.90
CA THR A 10 2.15 4.55 -20.19
C THR A 10 1.13 4.30 -19.07
N MET A 11 1.15 3.12 -18.44
CA MET A 11 0.21 2.74 -17.36
C MET A 11 0.37 3.64 -16.13
N PHE A 12 1.61 3.95 -15.78
CA PHE A 12 1.98 4.78 -14.62
C PHE A 12 2.34 6.21 -14.99
N SER A 13 1.98 6.67 -16.19
CA SER A 13 2.27 8.04 -16.64
C SER A 13 1.77 9.12 -15.67
N THR A 14 0.77 8.82 -14.84
CA THR A 14 0.24 9.70 -13.82
C THR A 14 0.61 9.33 -12.39
N VAL A 15 1.43 8.29 -12.14
CA VAL A 15 1.75 7.82 -10.77
C VAL A 15 2.42 8.93 -9.95
N ASN A 16 3.28 9.73 -10.58
CA ASN A 16 3.92 10.90 -9.96
C ASN A 16 2.92 11.94 -9.43
N GLN A 17 1.66 11.95 -9.87
CA GLN A 17 0.63 12.83 -9.31
C GLN A 17 0.31 12.50 -7.85
N LEU A 18 0.55 11.27 -7.39
CA LEU A 18 0.41 10.89 -5.99
C LEU A 18 1.34 11.70 -5.07
N LEU A 19 2.51 12.10 -5.58
CA LEU A 19 3.51 12.88 -4.85
C LEU A 19 3.07 14.34 -4.63
N SER A 20 2.12 14.84 -5.41
CA SER A 20 1.67 16.23 -5.31
C SER A 20 0.64 16.41 -4.19
N PRO A 21 0.74 17.45 -3.35
CA PRO A 21 -0.24 17.72 -2.30
C PRO A 21 -1.59 18.21 -2.87
N LYS A 22 -1.62 18.65 -4.13
CA LYS A 22 -2.83 19.17 -4.78
C LYS A 22 -3.90 18.08 -4.95
N PRO A 23 -5.19 18.44 -4.97
CA PRO A 23 -6.27 17.49 -5.26
C PRO A 23 -6.05 16.75 -6.58
N MET A 24 -6.44 15.47 -6.60
CA MET A 24 -6.46 14.66 -7.82
C MET A 24 -7.90 14.53 -8.34
N LEU A 25 -8.04 14.23 -9.64
CA LEU A 25 -9.35 14.00 -10.26
C LEU A 25 -10.11 12.84 -9.60
N LEU A 26 -9.39 11.83 -9.10
CA LEU A 26 -9.95 10.68 -8.41
C LEU A 26 -9.11 10.38 -7.17
N GLU A 27 -9.58 10.79 -5.99
CA GLU A 27 -8.94 10.45 -4.72
C GLU A 27 -9.54 9.20 -4.07
N THR A 28 -10.82 8.92 -4.34
CA THR A 28 -11.49 7.68 -3.89
C THR A 28 -12.41 7.18 -5.00
N GLY A 29 -12.24 5.93 -5.42
CA GLY A 29 -13.09 5.27 -6.40
C GLY A 29 -12.39 4.17 -7.19
N VAL A 30 -13.14 3.51 -8.07
CA VAL A 30 -12.67 2.43 -8.94
C VAL A 30 -12.84 2.86 -10.39
N LYS A 31 -11.82 2.62 -11.21
CA LYS A 31 -11.82 2.93 -12.64
C LYS A 31 -11.19 1.78 -13.43
N ARG A 32 -11.84 1.35 -14.51
CA ARG A 32 -11.17 0.51 -15.52
C ARG A 32 -10.26 1.35 -16.40
N LEU A 33 -9.03 0.90 -16.56
CA LEU A 33 -8.05 1.49 -17.45
C LEU A 33 -8.19 0.93 -18.87
N ASP A 34 -7.62 1.64 -19.84
CA ASP A 34 -7.70 1.26 -21.27
C ASP A 34 -7.01 -0.07 -21.55
N ASN A 35 -6.02 -0.45 -20.74
CA ASN A 35 -5.34 -1.74 -20.79
C ASN A 35 -6.12 -2.88 -20.11
N GLY A 36 -7.34 -2.60 -19.62
CA GLY A 36 -8.23 -3.57 -18.98
C GLY A 36 -7.99 -3.78 -17.49
N MET A 37 -6.95 -3.22 -16.87
CA MET A 37 -6.74 -3.31 -15.42
C MET A 37 -7.73 -2.43 -14.64
N LEU A 38 -7.92 -2.74 -13.35
CA LEU A 38 -8.59 -1.84 -12.42
C LEU A 38 -7.59 -0.93 -11.73
N GLN A 39 -7.85 0.38 -11.78
CA GLN A 39 -7.30 1.35 -10.84
C GLN A 39 -8.28 1.52 -9.68
N ILE A 40 -7.82 1.24 -8.46
CA ILE A 40 -8.54 1.53 -7.23
C ILE A 40 -7.79 2.67 -6.55
N SER A 41 -8.49 3.72 -6.16
CA SER A 41 -7.93 4.85 -5.43
C SER A 41 -8.69 5.02 -4.12
N VAL A 42 -7.97 5.24 -3.03
CA VAL A 42 -8.55 5.39 -1.70
C VAL A 42 -7.83 6.49 -0.96
N ARG A 43 -8.55 7.52 -0.55
CA ARG A 43 -8.04 8.50 0.41
C ARG A 43 -8.56 8.20 1.80
N THR A 44 -7.64 8.13 2.76
CA THR A 44 -7.94 7.94 4.18
C THR A 44 -7.22 9.00 4.99
N ASP A 45 -7.96 9.72 5.84
CA ASP A 45 -7.39 10.72 6.75
C ASP A 45 -7.02 10.02 8.09
N LEU A 46 -5.73 9.95 8.40
CA LEU A 46 -5.21 9.30 9.60
C LEU A 46 -5.02 10.32 10.74
N HIS A 47 -6.13 10.66 11.39
CA HIS A 47 -6.14 11.65 12.48
C HIS A 47 -5.17 11.28 13.60
N GLY A 48 -4.37 12.26 14.06
CA GLY A 48 -3.38 12.08 15.13
C GLY A 48 -2.13 11.28 14.74
N CYS A 49 -2.07 10.71 13.54
CA CYS A 49 -0.93 9.95 13.05
C CYS A 49 0.03 10.85 12.25
N LYS A 50 1.28 10.41 12.08
CA LYS A 50 2.26 11.02 11.19
C LYS A 50 2.79 9.99 10.21
N SER A 51 3.25 10.45 9.06
CA SER A 51 3.75 9.61 7.96
C SER A 51 4.90 8.70 8.42
N ARG A 52 5.78 9.19 9.30
CA ARG A 52 6.82 8.38 9.95
C ARG A 52 6.28 7.19 10.77
N MET A 53 5.09 7.33 11.36
CA MET A 53 4.47 6.26 12.14
C MET A 53 3.94 5.17 11.19
N LEU A 54 3.41 5.57 10.04
CA LEU A 54 2.99 4.63 8.99
C LEU A 54 4.20 3.88 8.43
N ASP A 55 5.28 4.58 8.08
CA ASP A 55 6.52 3.93 7.62
C ASP A 55 7.09 2.95 8.67
N TRP A 56 7.11 3.36 9.93
CA TRP A 56 7.50 2.48 11.04
C TRP A 56 6.60 1.24 11.14
N TRP A 57 5.29 1.37 10.95
CA TRP A 57 4.37 0.24 11.02
C TRP A 57 4.79 -0.88 10.08
N PHE A 58 5.11 -0.56 8.81
CA PHE A 58 5.60 -1.52 7.82
C PHE A 58 6.95 -2.15 8.17
N LYS A 59 7.76 -1.51 9.02
CA LYS A 59 9.01 -2.08 9.56
C LYS A 59 8.78 -2.94 10.82
N TYR A 60 7.64 -2.78 11.49
CA TYR A 60 7.37 -3.35 12.81
C TYR A 60 6.47 -4.58 12.80
N PHE A 61 5.40 -4.58 12.00
CA PHE A 61 4.38 -5.61 12.11
C PHE A 61 4.90 -6.99 11.65
N GLU A 62 4.50 -8.06 12.35
CA GLU A 62 5.12 -9.39 12.18
C GLU A 62 4.18 -10.54 12.54
N THR A 63 3.19 -10.30 13.40
CA THR A 63 2.34 -11.37 13.93
C THR A 63 0.93 -11.29 13.34
N THR A 64 0.20 -12.41 13.40
CA THR A 64 -1.24 -12.45 13.10
C THR A 64 -2.03 -11.49 13.98
N GLU A 65 -1.59 -11.25 15.22
CA GLU A 65 -2.23 -10.29 16.12
C GLU A 65 -2.06 -8.85 15.59
N HIS A 66 -0.86 -8.49 15.14
CA HIS A 66 -0.61 -7.17 14.53
C HIS A 66 -1.49 -6.95 13.29
N LEU A 67 -1.61 -7.96 12.41
CA LEU A 67 -2.52 -7.87 11.26
C LEU A 67 -3.97 -7.71 11.70
N LYS A 68 -4.44 -8.47 12.68
CA LYS A 68 -5.82 -8.35 13.19
C LYS A 68 -6.10 -7.00 13.86
N TRP A 69 -5.12 -6.36 14.48
CA TRP A 69 -5.28 -4.99 14.96
C TRP A 69 -5.50 -4.02 13.80
N TRP A 70 -4.77 -4.21 12.71
CA TRP A 70 -4.87 -3.39 11.51
C TRP A 70 -6.23 -3.53 10.83
N HIS A 71 -6.74 -4.76 10.64
CA HIS A 71 -8.11 -4.97 10.15
C HIS A 71 -8.79 -6.15 10.87
N PRO A 72 -9.64 -5.90 11.88
CA PRO A 72 -10.18 -6.96 12.75
C PRO A 72 -11.22 -7.88 12.08
N HIS A 73 -11.81 -7.43 10.96
CA HIS A 73 -12.76 -8.21 10.17
C HIS A 73 -12.10 -9.01 9.05
N ASP A 74 -11.17 -8.40 8.31
CA ASP A 74 -10.68 -8.98 7.06
C ASP A 74 -9.33 -9.68 7.21
N HIS A 75 -8.46 -9.27 8.13
CA HIS A 75 -7.16 -9.92 8.30
C HIS A 75 -7.29 -11.21 9.12
N VAL A 76 -6.94 -12.34 8.50
CA VAL A 76 -7.12 -13.68 9.09
C VAL A 76 -5.82 -14.21 9.70
N SER A 77 -4.72 -14.21 8.94
CA SER A 77 -3.44 -14.73 9.39
C SER A 77 -2.24 -14.09 8.71
N HIS A 78 -1.17 -13.88 9.48
CA HIS A 78 0.16 -13.53 8.97
C HIS A 78 0.88 -14.82 8.55
N GLY A 79 1.27 -14.88 7.28
CA GLY A 79 1.93 -16.04 6.64
C GLY A 79 3.47 -15.96 6.64
N GLY A 80 4.04 -14.96 7.32
CA GLY A 80 5.47 -14.77 7.46
C GLY A 80 6.06 -13.76 6.48
N TRP A 81 7.08 -13.06 6.97
CA TRP A 81 8.03 -12.31 6.15
C TRP A 81 9.12 -13.25 5.64
N ASP A 82 9.68 -12.96 4.47
CA ASP A 82 10.88 -13.65 4.00
C ASP A 82 12.17 -13.16 4.68
N SER A 83 13.30 -13.74 4.29
CA SER A 83 14.61 -13.44 4.89
C SER A 83 15.17 -12.05 4.56
N LEU A 84 14.56 -11.31 3.64
CA LEU A 84 15.01 -9.96 3.28
C LEU A 84 14.40 -8.90 4.22
N TRP A 85 13.33 -9.26 4.94
CA TRP A 85 12.77 -8.37 5.95
C TRP A 85 13.68 -8.27 7.17
N VAL A 86 13.97 -7.05 7.59
CA VAL A 86 14.76 -6.76 8.78
C VAL A 86 13.90 -5.96 9.75
N LYS A 87 13.41 -6.64 10.80
CA LYS A 87 12.53 -6.05 11.81
C LYS A 87 13.06 -4.71 12.34
N ASN A 88 12.15 -3.73 12.40
CA ASN A 88 12.37 -2.33 12.80
C ASN A 88 13.36 -1.55 11.92
N LYS A 89 13.77 -2.08 10.77
CA LYS A 89 14.77 -1.42 9.91
C LYS A 89 14.31 -1.29 8.47
N CYS A 90 13.99 -2.40 7.81
CA CYS A 90 13.77 -2.40 6.36
C CYS A 90 12.81 -3.51 5.94
N TYR A 91 11.88 -3.16 5.04
CA TYR A 91 11.01 -4.09 4.34
C TYR A 91 11.23 -4.08 2.82
N ILE A 92 12.08 -3.18 2.30
CA ILE A 92 12.35 -3.07 0.86
C ILE A 92 13.04 -4.34 0.35
N GLY A 93 12.50 -4.89 -0.74
CA GLY A 93 12.89 -6.17 -1.33
C GLY A 93 12.22 -7.38 -0.67
N ALA A 94 11.64 -7.22 0.52
CA ALA A 94 11.03 -8.32 1.26
C ALA A 94 9.60 -8.63 0.80
N THR A 95 9.24 -9.90 0.98
CA THR A 95 7.90 -10.42 0.70
C THR A 95 7.19 -10.75 2.00
N ILE A 96 5.93 -10.32 2.11
CA ILE A 96 4.99 -10.82 3.10
C ILE A 96 3.93 -11.70 2.43
N ARG A 97 3.54 -12.77 3.14
CA ARG A 97 2.34 -13.54 2.84
C ARG A 97 1.29 -13.28 3.91
N ALA A 98 0.04 -13.13 3.51
CA ALA A 98 -1.09 -12.98 4.41
C ALA A 98 -2.30 -13.77 3.89
N THR A 99 -3.28 -14.00 4.75
CA THR A 99 -4.61 -14.42 4.32
C THR A 99 -5.60 -13.35 4.76
N GLU A 100 -6.36 -12.81 3.82
CA GLU A 100 -7.26 -11.69 4.06
C GLU A 100 -8.52 -11.78 3.20
N SER A 101 -9.64 -11.29 3.73
CA SER A 101 -10.84 -10.98 2.96
C SER A 101 -10.70 -9.62 2.28
N LEU A 102 -11.49 -9.35 1.24
CA LEU A 102 -11.60 -8.02 0.64
C LEU A 102 -13.06 -7.57 0.67
N GLY A 103 -13.51 -7.03 1.81
CA GLY A 103 -14.92 -6.75 2.05
C GLY A 103 -15.75 -8.04 2.04
N ASP A 104 -16.72 -8.15 1.13
CA ASP A 104 -17.57 -9.35 1.00
C ASP A 104 -16.86 -10.53 0.29
N ILE A 105 -15.63 -10.35 -0.19
CA ILE A 105 -14.85 -11.40 -0.82
C ILE A 105 -14.26 -12.30 0.27
N PRO A 106 -14.48 -13.64 0.21
CA PRO A 106 -13.96 -14.57 1.20
C PRO A 106 -12.43 -14.49 1.34
N PRO A 107 -11.88 -14.90 2.50
CA PRO A 107 -10.45 -14.92 2.72
C PRO A 107 -9.68 -15.68 1.63
N LEU A 108 -8.64 -15.04 1.10
CA LEU A 108 -7.71 -15.65 0.17
C LEU A 108 -6.26 -15.26 0.48
N PRO A 109 -5.28 -16.07 0.07
CA PRO A 109 -3.87 -15.72 0.24
C PRO A 109 -3.53 -14.45 -0.56
N ALA A 110 -2.76 -13.57 0.04
CA ALA A 110 -2.12 -12.44 -0.59
C ALA A 110 -0.60 -12.60 -0.49
N ILE A 111 0.10 -12.24 -1.56
CA ILE A 111 1.55 -12.12 -1.61
C ILE A 111 1.89 -10.70 -2.02
N ILE A 112 2.69 -10.03 -1.19
CA ILE A 112 3.05 -8.62 -1.37
C ILE A 112 4.56 -8.52 -1.25
N LYS A 113 5.23 -8.06 -2.32
CA LYS A 113 6.67 -7.83 -2.33
C LYS A 113 6.95 -6.34 -2.49
N PHE A 114 7.65 -5.78 -1.50
CA PHE A 114 7.91 -4.34 -1.41
C PHE A 114 9.16 -3.94 -2.19
N HIS A 115 9.16 -2.75 -2.76
CA HIS A 115 10.23 -2.21 -3.61
C HIS A 115 10.55 -0.77 -3.26
N ASP A 116 11.71 -0.32 -3.71
CA ASP A 116 12.07 1.09 -3.57
C ASP A 116 11.12 1.93 -4.45
N PRO A 117 10.43 2.94 -3.90
CA PRO A 117 9.57 3.81 -4.71
C PRO A 117 10.31 4.47 -5.89
N ALA A 118 11.62 4.69 -5.81
CA ALA A 118 12.41 5.23 -6.91
C ALA A 118 12.46 4.32 -8.16
N GLU A 119 12.02 3.07 -8.07
CA GLU A 119 11.90 2.16 -9.21
C GLU A 119 10.73 2.52 -10.14
N ILE A 120 9.72 3.24 -9.64
CA ILE A 120 8.48 3.51 -10.39
C ILE A 120 8.07 4.99 -10.40
N PHE A 121 8.39 5.73 -9.33
CA PHE A 121 8.30 7.18 -9.35
C PHE A 121 9.52 7.77 -10.04
N ASN A 122 9.38 8.96 -10.62
CA ASN A 122 10.55 9.70 -11.10
C ASN A 122 11.43 10.05 -9.89
N PRO A 123 12.70 9.61 -9.83
CA PRO A 123 13.54 9.79 -8.64
C PRO A 123 13.73 11.26 -8.26
N VAL A 124 13.87 12.15 -9.25
CA VAL A 124 14.04 13.60 -8.99
C VAL A 124 12.76 14.20 -8.39
N LEU A 125 11.59 13.80 -8.89
CA LEU A 125 10.32 14.28 -8.34
C LEU A 125 10.04 13.70 -6.94
N LEU A 126 10.44 12.44 -6.70
CA LEU A 126 10.32 11.80 -5.40
C LEU A 126 11.19 12.50 -4.35
N ASP A 127 12.47 12.74 -4.68
CA ASP A 127 13.39 13.47 -3.81
C ASP A 127 12.86 14.87 -3.51
N GLN A 128 12.41 15.60 -4.53
CA GLN A 128 11.81 16.92 -4.37
C GLN A 128 10.55 16.90 -3.49
N ALA A 129 9.71 15.87 -3.61
CA ALA A 129 8.50 15.75 -2.80
C ALA A 129 8.84 15.54 -1.31
N TYR A 130 9.88 14.77 -1.00
CA TYR A 130 10.38 14.64 0.37
C TYR A 130 11.01 15.94 0.88
N GLU A 131 11.86 16.59 0.08
CA GLU A 131 12.51 17.86 0.44
C GLU A 131 11.49 18.99 0.71
N ASN A 132 10.40 19.02 -0.05
CA ASN A 132 9.32 19.99 0.11
C ASN A 132 8.29 19.63 1.19
N GLU A 133 8.44 18.47 1.84
CA GLU A 133 7.45 17.90 2.77
C GLU A 133 6.06 17.68 2.12
N ASP A 134 6.01 17.54 0.79
CA ASP A 134 4.79 17.20 0.04
C ASP A 134 4.35 15.75 0.32
N VAL A 135 5.31 14.89 0.68
CA VAL A 135 5.12 13.53 1.18
C VAL A 135 6.01 13.28 2.40
N GLY A 136 5.57 12.41 3.31
CA GLY A 136 6.35 11.98 4.47
C GLY A 136 6.67 10.48 4.52
N ALA A 137 5.92 9.66 3.78
CA ALA A 137 6.27 8.26 3.53
C ALA A 137 5.60 7.77 2.24
N VAL A 138 6.34 6.99 1.46
CA VAL A 138 5.90 6.34 0.22
C VAL A 138 6.19 4.85 0.32
N VAL A 139 5.15 4.03 0.29
CA VAL A 139 5.24 2.56 0.26
C VAL A 139 4.84 2.09 -1.13
N TYR A 140 5.68 1.29 -1.75
CA TYR A 140 5.44 0.69 -3.06
C TYR A 140 5.63 -0.84 -2.99
N ALA A 141 4.71 -1.59 -3.59
CA ALA A 141 4.79 -3.03 -3.68
C ALA A 141 4.15 -3.60 -4.95
N ARG A 142 4.56 -4.82 -5.29
CA ARG A 142 3.88 -5.73 -6.20
C ARG A 142 2.96 -6.64 -5.38
N ILE A 143 1.73 -6.83 -5.84
CA ILE A 143 0.69 -7.59 -5.11
C ILE A 143 0.03 -8.62 -6.01
N GLY A 144 -0.28 -9.78 -5.45
CA GLY A 144 -1.06 -10.83 -6.09
C GLY A 144 -1.89 -11.61 -5.09
N PHE A 145 -2.99 -12.18 -5.56
CA PHE A 145 -3.97 -12.90 -4.75
C PHE A 145 -4.15 -14.35 -5.23
N GLY A 146 -4.45 -15.25 -4.29
CA GLY A 146 -4.69 -16.67 -4.50
C GLY A 146 -3.49 -17.57 -4.16
N GLU A 147 -3.76 -18.85 -3.91
CA GLU A 147 -2.73 -19.86 -3.55
C GLU A 147 -1.61 -20.01 -4.59
N HIS A 148 -1.91 -19.70 -5.84
CA HIS A 148 -1.01 -19.83 -6.98
C HIS A 148 -0.88 -18.51 -7.74
N ALA A 149 -0.92 -17.38 -7.02
CA ALA A 149 -0.66 -16.07 -7.60
C ALA A 149 0.66 -16.12 -8.40
N PRO A 150 0.63 -15.80 -9.71
CA PRO A 150 1.81 -15.91 -10.54
C PRO A 150 2.85 -14.87 -10.11
N VAL A 151 4.10 -15.31 -10.08
CA VAL A 151 5.27 -14.48 -9.81
C VAL A 151 6.26 -14.56 -10.96
N ASP A 152 7.03 -13.50 -11.18
CA ASP A 152 8.11 -13.49 -12.16
C ASP A 152 9.38 -14.17 -11.62
N GLN A 153 10.46 -14.10 -12.41
CA GLN A 153 11.77 -14.67 -12.06
C GLN A 153 12.42 -14.05 -10.80
N ASN A 154 12.02 -12.83 -10.41
CA ASN A 154 12.48 -12.14 -9.22
C ASN A 154 11.57 -12.42 -8.02
N GLY A 155 10.51 -13.22 -8.19
CA GLY A 155 9.50 -13.49 -7.17
C GLY A 155 8.46 -12.39 -7.03
N ASP A 156 8.35 -11.48 -8.00
CA ASP A 156 7.39 -10.39 -7.98
C ASP A 156 6.02 -10.83 -8.48
N PRO A 157 4.95 -10.57 -7.71
CA PRO A 157 3.59 -10.76 -8.20
C PRO A 157 3.35 -9.98 -9.50
N VAL A 158 2.93 -10.68 -10.55
CA VAL A 158 2.74 -10.06 -11.87
C VAL A 158 1.36 -9.46 -12.07
N ASP A 159 0.41 -9.70 -11.15
CA ASP A 159 -0.99 -9.30 -11.32
C ASP A 159 -1.30 -7.86 -10.92
N GLY A 160 -0.56 -7.30 -9.97
CA GLY A 160 -0.88 -5.97 -9.46
C GLY A 160 0.22 -5.19 -8.78
N TYR A 161 -0.12 -3.93 -8.51
CA TYR A 161 0.71 -2.91 -7.91
C TYR A 161 -0.05 -2.24 -6.76
N MET A 162 0.66 -1.86 -5.72
CA MET A 162 0.14 -1.19 -4.53
C MET A 162 1.03 0.01 -4.17
N PHE A 163 0.38 1.13 -3.92
CA PHE A 163 1.02 2.39 -3.53
C PHE A 163 0.31 2.93 -2.30
N HIS A 164 1.07 3.36 -1.29
CA HIS A 164 0.57 4.17 -0.18
C HIS A 164 1.45 5.41 -0.04
N VAL A 165 0.90 6.56 -0.38
CA VAL A 165 1.59 7.85 -0.31
C VAL A 165 0.94 8.68 0.78
N SER A 166 1.71 8.95 1.83
CA SER A 166 1.24 9.73 2.98
C SER A 166 1.91 11.09 3.05
N ARG A 167 1.15 12.09 3.49
CA ARG A 167 1.63 13.45 3.75
C ARG A 167 1.14 13.95 5.10
N ASP A 168 1.99 14.66 5.82
CA ASP A 168 1.63 15.22 7.11
C ASP A 168 0.75 16.47 6.97
N THR A 169 -0.22 16.60 7.87
CA THR A 169 -1.11 17.77 7.98
C THR A 169 -1.19 18.21 9.45
N PRO A 170 -1.77 19.39 9.75
CA PRO A 170 -1.97 19.80 11.14
C PRO A 170 -2.81 18.82 11.97
N PHE A 171 -3.74 18.07 11.36
CA PHE A 171 -4.62 17.14 12.08
C PHE A 171 -4.08 15.70 12.17
N GLY A 172 -3.01 15.36 11.46
CA GLY A 172 -2.50 13.99 11.34
C GLY A 172 -1.68 13.81 10.07
N CYS A 173 -2.02 12.79 9.29
CA CYS A 173 -1.56 12.65 7.91
C CYS A 173 -2.73 12.23 6.99
N VAL A 174 -2.63 12.60 5.71
CA VAL A 174 -3.50 12.10 4.65
C VAL A 174 -2.78 10.97 3.95
N LEU A 175 -3.43 9.82 3.84
CA LEU A 175 -2.96 8.68 3.06
C LEU A 175 -3.73 8.57 1.75
N ARG A 176 -3.00 8.52 0.64
CA ARG A 176 -3.52 8.15 -0.67
C ARG A 176 -3.01 6.76 -1.02
N SER A 177 -3.91 5.80 -1.04
CA SER A 177 -3.66 4.46 -1.53
C SER A 177 -4.09 4.36 -2.99
N GLN A 178 -3.27 3.72 -3.82
CA GLN A 178 -3.62 3.38 -5.19
C GLN A 178 -3.24 1.94 -5.48
N PHE A 179 -4.15 1.21 -6.11
CA PHE A 179 -3.92 -0.17 -6.54
C PHE A 179 -4.20 -0.28 -8.03
N TYR A 180 -3.40 -1.09 -8.70
CA TYR A 180 -3.60 -1.47 -10.09
C TYR A 180 -3.67 -2.99 -10.13
N LEU A 181 -4.85 -3.56 -10.40
CA LEU A 181 -5.07 -5.01 -10.29
C LEU A 181 -5.59 -5.64 -11.59
N GLY A 182 -5.34 -6.95 -11.71
CA GLY A 182 -5.90 -7.79 -12.75
C GLY A 182 -5.10 -7.78 -14.05
N ALA A 183 -3.80 -7.46 -14.01
CA ALA A 183 -2.94 -7.43 -15.19
C ALA A 183 -2.99 -8.77 -15.96
N THR A 184 -3.03 -9.89 -15.24
CA THR A 184 -3.01 -11.23 -15.87
C THR A 184 -4.32 -11.61 -16.56
N VAL A 185 -5.42 -10.97 -16.17
CA VAL A 185 -6.77 -11.28 -16.70
C VAL A 185 -7.38 -10.14 -17.51
N ALA A 186 -6.72 -8.98 -17.59
CA ALA A 186 -7.23 -7.74 -18.18
C ALA A 186 -7.74 -7.89 -19.63
N ASN A 187 -7.05 -8.72 -20.43
CA ASN A 187 -7.37 -8.98 -21.84
C ASN A 187 -8.05 -10.34 -22.07
N THR A 188 -8.60 -10.95 -21.01
CA THR A 188 -9.31 -12.23 -21.10
C THR A 188 -10.83 -12.01 -21.14
N PRO A 189 -11.64 -13.01 -21.52
CA PRO A 189 -13.10 -12.91 -21.44
C PRO A 189 -13.66 -12.68 -20.03
N ASN A 190 -12.85 -12.89 -18.98
CA ASN A 190 -13.24 -12.76 -17.58
C ASN A 190 -12.27 -11.83 -16.84
N PRO A 191 -12.26 -10.51 -17.14
CA PRO A 191 -11.46 -9.57 -16.37
C PRO A 191 -11.97 -9.48 -14.92
N LEU A 192 -11.13 -8.99 -13.99
CA LEU A 192 -11.60 -8.69 -12.63
C LEU A 192 -12.81 -7.78 -12.69
N THR A 193 -13.84 -8.04 -11.88
CA THR A 193 -15.04 -7.21 -11.88
C THR A 193 -14.85 -5.96 -11.01
N GLU A 194 -15.65 -4.91 -11.25
CA GLU A 194 -15.56 -3.67 -10.47
C GLU A 194 -15.97 -3.87 -9.02
N GLU A 195 -16.81 -4.87 -8.73
CA GLU A 195 -17.15 -5.30 -7.37
C GLU A 195 -15.91 -5.73 -6.58
N ILE A 196 -14.94 -6.38 -7.23
CA ILE A 196 -13.65 -6.71 -6.60
C ILE A 196 -12.88 -5.43 -6.26
N GLY A 197 -12.86 -4.46 -7.18
CA GLY A 197 -12.26 -3.16 -6.91
C GLY A 197 -12.94 -2.42 -5.76
N LEU A 198 -14.27 -2.49 -5.66
CA LEU A 198 -15.04 -1.89 -4.57
C LEU A 198 -14.78 -2.58 -3.24
N GLY A 199 -14.67 -3.91 -3.22
CA GLY A 199 -14.29 -4.69 -2.03
C GLY A 199 -12.92 -4.28 -1.50
N LEU A 200 -11.92 -4.18 -2.38
CA LEU A 200 -10.59 -3.69 -2.00
C LEU A 200 -10.61 -2.23 -1.52
N MET A 201 -11.43 -1.37 -2.14
CA MET A 201 -11.58 0.01 -1.69
C MET A 201 -12.14 0.08 -0.27
N GLN A 202 -13.16 -0.73 0.05
CA GLN A 202 -13.74 -0.83 1.39
C GLN A 202 -12.74 -1.37 2.41
N HIS A 203 -12.04 -2.44 2.04
CA HIS A 203 -10.97 -3.05 2.84
C HIS A 203 -9.89 -2.02 3.18
N CYS A 204 -9.32 -1.36 2.17
CA CYS A 204 -8.24 -0.40 2.36
C CYS A 204 -8.69 0.85 3.16
N TYR A 205 -9.91 1.33 2.92
CA TYR A 205 -10.42 2.43 3.73
C TYR A 205 -10.56 2.02 5.20
N SER A 206 -11.06 0.81 5.45
CA SER A 206 -11.33 0.30 6.79
C SER A 206 -10.05 -0.01 7.55
N GLU A 207 -9.09 -0.73 6.96
CA GLU A 207 -7.82 -1.09 7.61
C GLU A 207 -7.08 0.16 8.12
N PHE A 208 -6.96 1.19 7.28
CA PHE A 208 -6.21 2.37 7.67
C PHE A 208 -7.00 3.24 8.64
N THR A 209 -8.33 3.22 8.57
CA THR A 209 -9.19 3.85 9.58
C THR A 209 -9.06 3.20 10.95
N TYR A 210 -8.94 1.85 11.02
CA TYR A 210 -8.71 1.12 12.27
C TYR A 210 -7.28 1.35 12.78
N LEU A 211 -6.28 1.24 11.90
CA LEU A 211 -4.88 1.51 12.23
C LEU A 211 -4.72 2.90 12.84
N SER A 212 -5.37 3.91 12.28
CA SER A 212 -5.28 5.29 12.78
C SER A 212 -5.76 5.46 14.23
N ARG A 213 -6.51 4.50 14.79
CA ARG A 213 -7.03 4.57 16.17
C ARG A 213 -6.00 4.22 17.22
N PHE A 214 -4.94 3.50 16.86
CA PHE A 214 -3.93 3.05 17.82
C PHE A 214 -2.49 3.27 17.36
N LEU A 215 -2.26 3.56 16.07
CA LEU A 215 -0.92 3.67 15.48
C LEU A 215 0.00 4.62 16.23
N ALA A 216 -0.45 5.83 16.57
CA ALA A 216 0.39 6.78 17.30
C ALA A 216 0.79 6.26 18.69
N SER A 217 -0.15 5.66 19.42
CA SER A 217 0.11 5.13 20.76
C SER A 217 1.09 3.95 20.72
N ILE A 218 0.90 3.01 19.80
CA ILE A 218 1.80 1.86 19.69
C ILE A 218 3.17 2.27 19.15
N TYR A 219 3.23 3.25 18.23
CA TYR A 219 4.48 3.82 17.76
C TYR A 219 5.33 4.35 18.92
N TYR A 220 4.78 5.22 19.76
CA TYR A 220 5.55 5.78 20.89
C TYR A 220 5.90 4.74 21.96
N ALA A 221 5.11 3.67 22.10
CA ALA A 221 5.38 2.61 23.06
C ALA A 221 6.49 1.66 22.60
N GLU A 222 6.50 1.31 21.32
CA GLU A 222 7.32 0.21 20.77
C GLU A 222 8.50 0.69 19.90
N ASN A 223 8.46 1.93 19.40
CA ASN A 223 9.53 2.46 18.57
C ASN A 223 10.85 2.55 19.35
N GLN A 224 11.94 2.13 18.68
CA GLN A 224 13.26 2.03 19.28
C GLN A 224 14.09 3.31 19.13
N ASP A 225 13.64 4.28 18.33
CA ASP A 225 14.38 5.53 18.08
C ASP A 225 14.24 6.56 19.22
N GLY A 226 13.43 6.26 20.25
CA GLY A 226 13.34 7.09 21.46
C GLY A 226 12.34 8.24 21.39
N ASP A 227 11.56 8.33 20.30
CA ASP A 227 10.44 9.26 20.16
C ASP A 227 9.50 9.20 21.37
N LYS A 228 9.13 10.37 21.91
CA LYS A 228 8.22 10.48 23.05
C LYS A 228 6.86 10.98 22.60
N ALA A 229 5.83 10.34 23.13
CA ALA A 229 4.47 10.83 22.98
C ALA A 229 4.39 12.26 23.55
N PRO A 230 3.69 13.19 22.86
CA PRO A 230 3.47 14.53 23.39
C PRO A 230 2.70 14.43 24.71
N LEU A 231 3.09 15.25 25.69
CA LEU A 231 2.31 15.40 26.90
C LEU A 231 0.98 16.11 26.56
N PRO A 232 -0.14 15.71 27.20
CA PRO A 232 -1.41 16.40 27.01
C PRO A 232 -1.47 17.85 27.53
N TRP A 233 -0.41 18.34 28.21
CA TRP A 233 -0.32 19.65 28.85
C TRP A 233 1.04 20.32 28.61
#